data_AF-A0A0Q7XDB8-F1
#
_entry.id   AF-A0A0Q7XDB8-F1
#
_cell.length_a   1.000
_cell.length_b   1.000
_cell.length_c   1.000
_cell.angle_alpha   90.00
_cell.angle_beta   90.00
_cell.angle_gamma   90.00
#
_symmetry.space_group_name_H-M   'P 1'
#
loop_
_entity.id
_entity.type
_entity.pdbx_description
1 polymer ?
#
loop_
_entity_poly.entity_id
_entity_poly.type
_entity_poly.pdbx_seq_one_letter_code
_entity_poly.pdbx_strand_id
1 'polypeptide(L)'
;MGADLRRNPERNLGRYWLTMSDAKAFTVVRSVFDIAEALRRDLADQAALVAQPDVPELAVQLLTAAETGWGKAKAVALMAQLGDVKPLPAAARGRAWSLLRIAMEALPATLWAADKLGTRRELLDELLRQAEAAQSELPLLPGKAERREQEWRDSIAARARGERAAMGGRQ
;
A
#
# COMPACT_ATOMS: atom_id res chain seq x y z
N MET A 1 -48.54 -19.49 -8.14
CA MET A 1 -49.30 -18.26 -7.80
C MET A 1 -48.30 -17.14 -7.55
N GLY A 2 -47.98 -16.37 -8.59
CA GLY A 2 -47.05 -15.25 -8.49
C GLY A 2 -47.74 -14.10 -7.77
N ALA A 3 -47.24 -13.73 -6.60
CA ALA A 3 -47.66 -12.51 -5.94
C ALA A 3 -47.24 -11.33 -6.82
N ASP A 4 -48.24 -10.69 -7.41
CA ASP A 4 -48.08 -9.55 -8.29
C ASP A 4 -47.56 -8.37 -7.47
N LEU A 5 -46.23 -8.24 -7.40
CA LEU A 5 -45.50 -7.22 -6.63
C LEU A 5 -45.89 -5.78 -6.98
N ARG A 6 -46.57 -5.59 -8.11
CA ARG A 6 -47.02 -4.30 -8.64
C ARG A 6 -48.30 -3.77 -7.98
N ARG A 7 -49.03 -4.59 -7.24
CA ARG A 7 -50.40 -4.26 -6.80
C ARG A 7 -50.49 -3.50 -5.48
N ASN A 8 -49.38 -3.40 -4.72
CA ASN A 8 -49.31 -2.64 -3.46
C ASN A 8 -47.87 -2.23 -3.13
N PRO A 9 -47.38 -1.09 -3.68
CA PRO A 9 -46.01 -0.64 -3.45
C PRO A 9 -45.75 -0.37 -1.96
N GLU A 10 -46.66 0.31 -1.26
CA GLU A 10 -46.46 0.73 0.13
C GLU A 10 -46.28 -0.42 1.13
N ARG A 11 -46.97 -1.55 0.90
CA ARG A 11 -46.91 -2.74 1.75
C ARG A 11 -45.61 -3.53 1.58
N ASN A 12 -44.93 -3.35 0.46
CA ASN A 12 -43.68 -4.02 0.11
C ASN A 12 -42.46 -3.10 0.22
N LEU A 13 -42.65 -1.78 0.39
CA LEU A 13 -41.55 -0.80 0.54
C LEU A 13 -40.54 -1.27 1.60
N GLY A 14 -41.00 -1.67 2.79
CA GLY A 14 -40.11 -2.14 3.85
C GLY A 14 -39.26 -3.35 3.44
N ARG A 15 -39.81 -4.31 2.68
CA ARG A 15 -39.06 -5.46 2.15
C ARG A 15 -38.07 -5.03 1.07
N TYR A 16 -38.48 -4.15 0.16
CA TYR A 16 -37.57 -3.59 -0.85
C TYR A 16 -36.40 -2.84 -0.21
N TRP A 17 -36.66 -2.02 0.80
CA TRP A 17 -35.64 -1.31 1.57
C TRP A 17 -34.65 -2.26 2.24
N LEU A 18 -35.12 -3.33 2.88
CA LEU A 18 -34.25 -4.36 3.47
C LEU A 18 -33.40 -5.05 2.39
N THR A 19 -34.01 -5.49 1.28
CA THR A 19 -33.25 -6.14 0.19
C THR A 19 -32.23 -5.22 -0.47
N MET A 20 -32.53 -3.92 -0.60
CA MET A 20 -31.59 -2.93 -1.11
C MET A 20 -30.45 -2.66 -0.12
N SER A 21 -30.74 -2.65 1.18
CA SER A 21 -29.73 -2.53 2.23
C SER A 21 -28.79 -3.74 2.23
N ASP A 22 -29.33 -4.95 2.13
CA ASP A 22 -28.55 -6.18 2.05
C ASP A 22 -27.68 -6.21 0.79
N ALA A 23 -28.24 -5.83 -0.36
CA ALA A 23 -27.48 -5.73 -1.61
C ALA A 23 -26.34 -4.71 -1.53
N LYS A 24 -26.56 -3.58 -0.85
CA LYS A 24 -25.52 -2.58 -0.61
C LYS A 24 -24.42 -3.13 0.30
N ALA A 25 -24.79 -3.78 1.40
CA ALA A 25 -23.83 -4.42 2.31
C ALA A 25 -23.00 -5.49 1.58
N PHE A 26 -23.65 -6.34 0.78
CA PHE A 26 -22.98 -7.34 -0.04
C PHE A 26 -21.99 -6.72 -1.04
N THR A 27 -22.38 -5.63 -1.69
CA THR A 27 -21.50 -4.90 -2.63
C THR A 27 -20.27 -4.33 -1.92
N VAL A 28 -20.44 -3.78 -0.72
CA VAL A 28 -19.33 -3.29 0.11
C VAL A 28 -18.39 -4.44 0.47
N VAL A 29 -18.90 -5.54 1.01
CA VAL A 29 -18.08 -6.71 1.35
C VAL A 29 -17.33 -7.21 0.13
N ARG A 30 -18.00 -7.39 -1.02
CA ARG A 30 -17.35 -7.82 -2.27
C ARG A 30 -16.19 -6.90 -2.65
N SER A 31 -16.37 -5.58 -2.56
CA SER A 31 -15.29 -4.64 -2.86
C SER A 31 -14.07 -4.80 -1.93
N VAL A 32 -14.26 -5.22 -0.68
CA VAL A 32 -13.14 -5.50 0.23
C VAL A 32 -12.41 -6.78 -0.16
N PHE A 33 -13.11 -7.80 -0.64
CA PHE A 33 -12.47 -8.99 -1.20
C PHE A 33 -11.62 -8.65 -2.45
N ASP A 34 -12.16 -7.83 -3.35
CA ASP A 34 -11.42 -7.36 -4.53
C ASP A 34 -10.15 -6.59 -4.12
N ILE A 35 -10.23 -5.74 -3.08
CA ILE A 35 -9.09 -5.01 -2.52
C ILE A 35 -8.07 -5.97 -1.89
N ALA A 36 -8.53 -6.98 -1.14
CA ALA A 36 -7.65 -7.98 -0.52
C ALA A 36 -6.91 -8.82 -1.56
N GLU A 37 -7.60 -9.24 -2.63
CA GLU A 37 -6.98 -9.96 -3.74
C GLU A 37 -5.92 -9.11 -4.44
N ALA A 38 -6.25 -7.84 -4.75
CA ALA A 38 -5.31 -6.90 -5.34
C ALA A 38 -4.10 -6.66 -4.44
N LEU A 39 -4.30 -6.43 -3.14
CA LEU A 39 -3.22 -6.24 -2.17
C LEU A 39 -2.30 -7.46 -2.14
N ARG A 40 -2.84 -8.67 -2.04
CA ARG A 40 -2.05 -9.90 -1.96
C ARG A 40 -1.22 -10.11 -3.22
N ARG A 41 -1.81 -9.89 -4.40
CA ARG A 41 -1.10 -9.96 -5.68
C ARG A 41 0.01 -8.91 -5.75
N ASP A 42 -0.32 -7.65 -5.44
CA ASP A 42 0.63 -6.55 -5.57
C ASP A 42 1.79 -6.65 -4.56
N LEU A 43 1.56 -7.22 -3.37
CA LEU A 43 2.62 -7.53 -2.40
C LEU A 43 3.60 -8.57 -2.95
N ALA A 44 3.10 -9.62 -3.61
CA ALA A 44 3.93 -10.63 -4.23
C ALA A 44 4.71 -10.05 -5.42
N ASP A 45 4.04 -9.32 -6.30
CA ASP A 45 4.60 -8.83 -7.57
C ASP A 45 5.59 -7.68 -7.37
N GLN A 46 5.30 -6.75 -6.44
CA GLN A 46 6.02 -5.48 -6.34
C GLN A 46 6.90 -5.37 -5.10
N ALA A 47 6.58 -6.10 -4.03
CA ALA A 47 7.34 -6.09 -2.78
C ALA A 47 8.05 -7.43 -2.50
N ALA A 48 7.90 -8.43 -3.39
CA ALA A 48 8.40 -9.78 -3.17
C ALA A 48 7.98 -10.37 -1.81
N LEU A 49 6.83 -9.92 -1.29
CA LEU A 49 6.27 -10.37 -0.01
C LEU A 49 5.10 -11.29 -0.29
N VAL A 50 5.27 -12.56 0.05
CA VAL A 50 4.15 -13.52 0.04
C VAL A 50 3.32 -13.29 1.28
N ALA A 51 2.08 -12.84 1.10
CA ALA A 51 1.16 -12.68 2.22
C ALA A 51 0.85 -14.04 2.86
N GLN A 52 0.95 -14.11 4.18
CA GLN A 52 0.58 -15.26 4.99
C GLN A 52 -0.92 -15.59 4.92
N PRO A 53 -1.85 -14.62 5.11
CA PRO A 53 -3.27 -14.91 5.02
C PRO A 53 -3.71 -15.18 3.58
N ASP A 54 -4.74 -16.01 3.44
CA ASP A 54 -5.46 -16.13 2.18
C ASP A 54 -6.36 -14.91 1.93
N VAL A 55 -6.99 -14.83 0.76
CA VAL A 55 -7.79 -13.66 0.38
C VAL A 55 -8.98 -13.45 1.33
N PRO A 56 -9.78 -14.48 1.71
CA PRO A 56 -10.84 -14.32 2.68
C PRO A 56 -10.36 -13.82 4.04
N GLU A 57 -9.29 -14.41 4.58
CA GLU A 57 -8.74 -14.01 5.88
C GLU A 57 -8.25 -12.56 5.83
N LEU A 58 -7.56 -12.17 4.75
CA LEU A 58 -7.12 -10.80 4.54
C LEU A 58 -8.29 -9.81 4.46
N ALA A 59 -9.36 -10.16 3.72
CA ALA A 59 -10.55 -9.32 3.64
C ALA A 59 -11.19 -9.11 5.03
N VAL A 60 -11.27 -10.17 5.84
CA VAL A 60 -11.77 -10.09 7.23
C VAL A 60 -10.87 -9.23 8.10
N GLN A 61 -9.54 -9.33 7.97
CA GLN A 61 -8.60 -8.49 8.70
C GLN A 61 -8.78 -7.00 8.35
N LEU A 62 -8.92 -6.66 7.07
CA LEU A 62 -9.15 -5.29 6.61
C LEU A 62 -10.50 -4.74 7.11
N LEU A 63 -11.57 -5.54 7.02
CA LEU A 63 -12.88 -5.19 7.58
C LEU A 63 -12.78 -4.94 9.09
N THR A 64 -12.16 -5.86 9.83
CA THR A 64 -12.00 -5.76 11.28
C THR A 64 -11.22 -4.50 11.65
N ALA A 65 -10.14 -4.18 10.92
CA ALA A 65 -9.35 -2.98 11.14
C ALA A 65 -10.16 -1.70 10.93
N ALA A 66 -11.01 -1.66 9.90
CA ALA A 66 -11.89 -0.53 9.62
C ALA A 66 -13.02 -0.38 10.67
N GLU A 67 -13.71 -1.47 10.99
CA GLU A 67 -14.83 -1.49 11.93
C GLU A 67 -14.41 -1.14 13.36
N THR A 68 -13.29 -1.70 13.82
CA THR A 68 -12.78 -1.42 15.17
C THR A 68 -12.03 -0.08 15.26
N GLY A 69 -11.78 0.57 14.13
CA GLY A 69 -11.10 1.86 14.07
C GLY A 69 -9.64 1.76 14.48
N TRP A 70 -8.88 0.86 13.84
CA TRP A 70 -7.45 0.77 14.07
C TRP A 70 -6.77 2.11 13.76
N GLY A 71 -6.06 2.63 14.75
CA GLY A 71 -5.23 3.83 14.62
C GLY A 71 -3.75 3.49 14.46
N LYS A 72 -2.92 4.53 14.57
CA LYS A 72 -1.45 4.48 14.45
C LYS A 72 -0.79 3.28 15.16
N ALA A 73 -1.19 2.97 16.39
CA ALA A 73 -0.56 1.90 17.19
C ALA A 73 -0.72 0.49 16.59
N LYS A 74 -1.71 0.27 15.72
CA LYS A 74 -2.01 -1.02 15.11
C LYS A 74 -1.44 -1.19 13.71
N ALA A 75 -0.86 -0.15 13.11
CA ALA A 75 -0.26 -0.22 11.77
C ALA A 75 0.80 -1.33 11.66
N VAL A 76 1.67 -1.43 12.67
CA VAL A 76 2.73 -2.45 12.69
C VAL A 76 2.18 -3.86 12.86
N ALA A 77 1.16 -4.01 13.71
CA ALA A 77 0.48 -5.29 13.89
C ALA A 77 -0.23 -5.74 12.61
N LEU A 78 -0.86 -4.82 11.88
CA LEU A 78 -1.51 -5.11 10.59
C LEU A 78 -0.51 -5.64 9.57
N MET A 79 0.65 -4.98 9.42
CA MET A 79 1.69 -5.47 8.50
C MET A 79 2.25 -6.82 8.95
N ALA A 80 2.46 -7.03 10.24
CA ALA A 80 2.94 -8.30 10.77
C ALA A 80 1.96 -9.46 10.52
N GLN A 81 0.65 -9.18 10.44
CA GLN A 81 -0.35 -10.16 10.05
C GLN A 81 -0.30 -10.50 8.55
N LEU A 82 0.17 -9.58 7.70
CA LEU A 82 0.37 -9.84 6.27
C LEU A 82 1.63 -10.67 6.03
N GLY A 83 2.73 -10.36 6.72
CA GLY A 83 3.96 -11.10 6.58
C GLY A 83 5.15 -10.41 7.25
N ASP A 84 6.27 -11.13 7.33
CA ASP A 84 7.49 -10.56 7.89
C ASP A 84 8.21 -9.67 6.87
N VAL A 85 8.23 -8.37 7.14
CA VAL A 85 8.90 -7.36 6.30
C VAL A 85 10.33 -7.06 6.74
N LYS A 86 10.78 -7.60 7.89
CA LYS A 86 12.16 -7.45 8.36
C LYS A 86 13.21 -8.03 7.41
N PRO A 87 13.04 -9.24 6.83
CA PRO A 87 14.03 -9.80 5.91
C PRO A 87 14.05 -9.10 4.55
N LEU A 88 13.07 -8.25 4.23
CA LEU A 88 13.00 -7.57 2.95
C LEU A 88 14.02 -6.43 2.84
N PRO A 89 14.56 -6.19 1.64
CA PRO A 89 15.31 -4.98 1.33
C PRO A 89 14.49 -3.71 1.61
N ALA A 90 15.15 -2.62 1.98
CA ALA A 90 14.53 -1.33 2.29
C ALA A 90 13.51 -0.85 1.25
N ALA A 91 13.83 -0.98 -0.05
CA ALA A 91 12.91 -0.64 -1.15
C ALA A 91 11.64 -1.50 -1.15
N ALA A 92 11.79 -2.82 -0.99
CA ALA A 92 10.68 -3.77 -0.97
C ALA A 92 9.80 -3.56 0.28
N ARG A 93 10.42 -3.31 1.44
CA ARG A 93 9.74 -2.95 2.69
C ARG A 93 8.92 -1.68 2.52
N GLY A 94 9.52 -0.61 1.98
CA GLY A 94 8.81 0.64 1.69
C GLY A 94 7.64 0.46 0.73
N ARG A 95 7.79 -0.44 -0.27
CA ARG A 95 6.71 -0.80 -1.19
C ARG A 95 5.58 -1.54 -0.48
N ALA A 96 5.89 -2.52 0.38
CA ALA A 96 4.89 -3.25 1.15
C ALA A 96 4.03 -2.31 2.01
N TRP A 97 4.67 -1.39 2.75
CA TRP A 97 3.96 -0.36 3.53
C TRP A 97 3.07 0.54 2.68
N SER A 98 3.57 0.95 1.52
CA SER A 98 2.81 1.80 0.59
C SER A 98 1.59 1.07 0.02
N LEU A 99 1.72 -0.21 -0.34
CA LEU A 99 0.63 -1.03 -0.85
C LEU A 99 -0.46 -1.26 0.21
N LEU A 100 -0.06 -1.53 1.45
CA LEU A 100 -1.00 -1.64 2.56
C LEU A 100 -1.75 -0.31 2.79
N ARG A 101 -1.06 0.83 2.71
CA ARG A 101 -1.70 2.15 2.80
C ARG A 101 -2.75 2.34 1.70
N ILE A 102 -2.40 2.02 0.46
CA ILE A 102 -3.30 2.15 -0.69
C ILE A 102 -4.54 1.28 -0.51
N ALA A 103 -4.36 0.03 -0.06
CA ALA A 103 -5.48 -0.87 0.21
C ALA A 103 -6.41 -0.32 1.32
N MET A 104 -5.84 0.16 2.44
CA MET A 104 -6.63 0.76 3.53
C MET A 104 -7.33 2.06 3.12
N GLU A 105 -6.71 2.85 2.24
CA GLU A 105 -7.29 4.07 1.68
C GLU A 105 -8.45 3.77 0.72
N ALA A 106 -8.35 2.68 -0.05
CA ALA A 106 -9.37 2.24 -0.99
C ALA A 106 -10.64 1.66 -0.32
N LEU A 107 -10.57 1.27 0.96
CA LEU A 107 -11.72 0.77 1.69
C LEU A 107 -12.86 1.82 1.73
N PRO A 108 -14.12 1.43 1.47
CA PRO A 108 -15.25 2.34 1.52
C PRO A 108 -15.35 3.10 2.85
N ALA A 109 -15.51 4.43 2.79
CA ALA A 109 -15.64 5.26 3.98
C ALA A 109 -16.81 4.85 4.89
N THR A 110 -17.84 4.20 4.32
CA THR A 110 -19.00 3.67 5.06
C THR A 110 -18.66 2.53 6.03
N LEU A 111 -17.50 1.89 5.89
CA LEU A 111 -17.01 0.88 6.83
C LEU A 111 -16.47 1.49 8.13
N TRP A 112 -16.11 2.77 8.08
CA TRP A 112 -15.57 3.49 9.22
C TRP A 112 -16.71 4.18 9.95
N ALA A 113 -16.86 3.90 11.25
CA ALA A 113 -17.79 4.66 12.07
C ALA A 113 -17.40 6.16 12.05
N ALA A 114 -18.38 7.06 12.10
CA ALA A 114 -18.16 8.49 11.90
C ALA A 114 -17.17 9.08 12.93
N ASP A 115 -17.17 8.56 14.16
CA ASP A 115 -16.24 8.91 15.24
C ASP A 115 -14.83 8.33 15.04
N LYS A 116 -14.66 7.38 14.11
CA LYS A 116 -13.40 6.69 13.79
C LYS A 116 -12.70 7.21 12.53
N LEU A 117 -13.24 8.25 11.90
CA LEU A 117 -12.58 8.87 10.74
C LEU A 117 -11.25 9.53 11.11
N GLY A 118 -11.11 10.04 12.35
CA GLY A 118 -9.83 10.53 12.87
C GLY A 118 -8.78 9.41 12.97
N THR A 119 -9.16 8.27 13.55
CA THR A 119 -8.29 7.09 13.68
C THR A 119 -7.89 6.51 12.32
N ARG A 120 -8.80 6.54 11.34
CA ARG A 120 -8.49 6.17 9.94
C ARG A 120 -7.34 7.02 9.40
N ARG A 121 -7.42 8.33 9.57
CA ARG A 121 -6.38 9.25 9.10
C ARG A 121 -5.05 8.99 9.79
N GLU A 122 -5.05 8.83 11.10
CA GLU A 122 -3.84 8.50 11.86
C GLU A 122 -3.19 7.19 11.41
N LEU A 123 -4.00 6.18 11.07
CA LEU A 123 -3.50 4.92 10.51
C LEU A 123 -2.83 5.13 9.15
N LEU A 124 -3.48 5.87 8.23
CA LEU A 124 -2.94 6.13 6.90
C LEU A 124 -1.66 6.97 6.96
N ASP A 125 -1.60 7.96 7.85
CA ASP A 125 -0.42 8.79 8.08
C ASP A 125 0.72 7.95 8.67
N GLU A 126 0.42 7.01 9.56
CA GLU A 126 1.42 6.10 10.11
C GLU A 126 1.97 5.12 9.05
N LEU A 127 1.10 4.54 8.22
CA LEU A 127 1.52 3.65 7.14
C LEU A 127 2.42 4.39 6.14
N LEU A 128 2.10 5.66 5.84
CA LEU A 128 2.95 6.53 5.02
C LEU A 128 4.32 6.75 5.70
N ARG A 129 4.32 7.09 6.99
CA ARG A 129 5.54 7.30 7.77
C ARG A 129 6.46 6.07 7.75
N GLN A 130 5.90 4.86 7.87
CA GLN A 130 6.67 3.62 7.79
C GLN A 130 7.24 3.38 6.38
N ALA A 131 6.47 3.71 5.34
CA ALA A 131 6.95 3.62 3.97
C ALA A 131 8.11 4.59 3.71
N GLU A 132 8.00 5.84 4.17
CA GLU A 132 9.05 6.86 4.06
C GLU A 132 10.29 6.50 4.88
N ALA A 133 10.11 5.97 6.10
CA ALA A 133 11.21 5.51 6.93
C ALA A 133 12.02 4.41 6.21
N ALA A 134 11.34 3.41 5.65
CA ALA A 134 12.01 2.36 4.87
C ALA A 134 12.68 2.91 3.60
N GLN A 135 12.13 3.94 2.95
CA GLN A 135 12.77 4.59 1.81
C GLN A 135 14.01 5.40 2.21
N SER A 136 14.02 6.01 3.40
CA SER A 136 15.17 6.77 3.90
C SER A 136 16.39 5.91 4.20
N GLU A 137 16.20 4.59 4.41
CA GLU A 137 17.28 3.61 4.54
C GLU A 137 17.97 3.30 3.20
N LEU A 138 17.38 3.69 2.06
CA LEU A 138 18.01 3.48 0.76
C LEU A 138 19.25 4.35 0.63
N PRO A 139 20.39 3.78 0.16
CA PRO A 139 21.56 4.59 -0.12
C PRO A 139 21.19 5.67 -1.13
N LEU A 140 21.58 6.91 -0.83
CA LEU A 140 21.49 8.04 -1.74
C LEU A 140 22.36 7.71 -2.96
N LEU A 141 21.76 7.06 -3.96
CA LEU A 141 22.44 6.83 -5.23
C LEU A 141 22.70 8.21 -5.84
N PRO A 142 23.94 8.48 -6.28
CA PRO A 142 24.26 9.75 -6.90
C PRO A 142 23.31 9.97 -8.07
N GLY A 143 22.70 11.15 -8.10
CA GLY A 143 21.73 11.52 -9.11
C GLY A 143 22.34 11.40 -10.51
N LYS A 144 21.51 11.31 -11.56
CA LYS A 144 22.01 11.28 -12.95
C LYS A 144 22.96 12.46 -13.25
N ALA A 145 22.74 13.61 -12.61
CA ALA A 145 23.61 14.78 -12.69
C ALA A 145 24.96 14.55 -12.00
N GLU A 146 24.98 14.03 -10.78
CA GLU A 146 26.21 13.71 -10.03
C GLU A 146 27.02 12.61 -10.69
N ARG A 147 26.38 11.61 -11.31
CA ARG A 147 27.08 10.58 -12.11
C ARG A 147 27.79 11.18 -13.32
N ARG A 148 27.11 12.08 -14.06
CA ARG A 148 27.72 12.78 -15.19
C ARG A 148 28.86 13.69 -14.76
N GLU A 149 28.71 14.36 -13.62
CA GLU A 149 29.77 15.19 -13.05
C GLU A 149 30.97 14.33 -12.61
N GLN A 150 30.72 13.16 -12.04
CA GLN A 150 31.76 12.21 -11.66
C GLN A 150 32.49 11.63 -12.88
N GLU A 151 31.75 11.21 -13.92
CA GLU A 151 32.31 10.76 -15.20
C GLU A 151 33.16 11.87 -15.86
N TRP A 152 32.69 13.12 -15.81
CA TRP A 152 33.44 14.26 -16.32
C TRP A 152 34.73 14.50 -15.51
N ARG A 153 34.65 14.49 -14.17
CA ARG A 153 35.81 14.58 -13.28
C ARG A 153 36.85 13.50 -13.56
N ASP A 154 36.40 12.26 -13.72
CA ASP A 154 37.26 11.12 -13.99
C ASP A 154 37.95 11.23 -15.36
N SER A 155 37.23 11.75 -16.37
CA SER A 155 37.80 12.02 -17.70
C SER A 155 38.89 13.09 -17.68
N ILE A 156 38.71 14.16 -16.90
CA ILE A 156 39.72 15.22 -16.74
C ILE A 156 40.94 14.67 -15.98
N ALA A 157 40.72 13.93 -14.91
CA ALA A 157 41.79 13.33 -14.12
C ALA A 157 42.62 12.33 -14.95
N ALA A 158 41.98 11.53 -15.81
CA ALA A 158 42.67 10.62 -16.72
C ALA A 158 43.52 11.36 -17.76
N ARG A 159 43.01 12.46 -18.31
CA ARG A 159 43.74 13.30 -19.28
C ARG A 159 44.97 13.97 -18.64
N ALA A 160 44.82 14.52 -17.44
CA ALA A 160 45.91 15.13 -16.69
C ALA A 160 47.02 14.12 -16.32
N ARG A 161 46.67 12.86 -16.03
CA ARG A 161 47.65 11.78 -15.79
C ARG A 161 48.40 11.39 -17.07
N GLY A 162 47.69 11.30 -18.21
CA GLY A 162 48.30 11.01 -19.51
C GLY A 162 49.29 12.09 -19.97
N GLU A 163 48.94 13.37 -19.80
CA GLU A 163 49.82 14.50 -20.15
C GLU A 163 51.07 14.57 -19.28
N ARG A 164 50.97 14.28 -17.98
CA ARG A 164 52.12 14.19 -17.07
C ARG A 164 53.04 13.02 -17.40
N ALA A 165 52.49 11.86 -17.78
CA ALA A 165 53.27 10.71 -18.22
C ALA A 165 54.02 10.99 -19.55
N ALA A 166 53.40 11.74 -20.47
CA ALA A 166 54.01 12.12 -21.74
C ALA A 166 55.14 13.16 -21.60
N MET A 167 55.10 14.03 -20.59
CA MET A 167 56.19 14.97 -20.28
C MET A 167 57.34 14.34 -19.49
N GLY A 168 57.09 13.30 -18.68
CA GLY A 168 58.14 12.59 -17.92
C GLY A 168 59.01 11.63 -18.74
N GLY A 169 58.59 11.26 -19.95
CA GLY A 169 59.30 10.34 -20.85
C GLY A 169 60.25 11.00 -21.85
N ARG A 170 60.48 12.32 -21.75
CA ARG A 170 61.50 13.04 -22.53
C ARG A 170 62.64 13.44 -21.59
N GLN A 171 63.51 12.50 -21.25
CA GLN A 171 64.85 12.78 -20.72
C GLN A 171 65.86 11.93 -21.49
#